data_AF-A0AAX4KWX0-F1
#
_entry.id   AF-A0AAX4KWX0-F1
#
_cell.length_a   1.000
_cell.length_b   1.000
_cell.length_c   1.000
_cell.angle_alpha   90.00
_cell.angle_beta   90.00
_cell.angle_gamma   90.00
#
_symmetry.space_group_name_H-M   'P 1'
#
loop_
_entity.id
_entity.type
_entity.pdbx_description
1 polymer ?
#
loop_
_entity_poly.entity_id
_entity_poly.type
_entity_poly.pdbx_seq_one_letter_code
_entity_poly.pdbx_strand_id
1 'polypeptide(L)'
;MATVAGSSFVDILIQSLMLDTGNQLFSINLRLLLAVLPYAPLVLTPKVPLLAIVLGRAISWRDRPFIDHTSPPRDGFTRTELPEPSLDWQVAQSAVEMDLELPEHMKPRRIAQLFIIAMYGAWPSNVIAFVRDPVSYIRGKSVTPIYAVDWEKVWTPGVLATRLEPLIRDFRLHPSLVVFTSTAELADEKRWERIDAAEFIARSQALSNSDQQGFTGAGLFEQDEQSAPPQVDSASANLGNRLAKENELLRLEAKFTSRVRRQYLYHIGRLHKTSLRLNNDEAEIHSFAGQIAELTAQLSQTRTEASQAQQKHVKWQGQLREKVASFREEKATWQTEAARIRAELSEARAMVKTQREELAEVKNERFKLQNRLTEAEPKIRHISDYETRMKQLTESQRLWDEDVQRCKNALQEAEAAKARVYELEQMLRASRQETIEQSQAIGVLERKIPAMHQVKAEELDKSSAPTTTAAPKDLDVYIALLEQAKQRTDELERENLQLCDNLSGAKQKTRFVDGEMDKSFMFGQ
;
A
#
# COMPACT_ATOMS: atom_id res chain seq x y z
N MET A 1 -13.49 -1.31 -41.51
CA MET A 1 -14.77 -0.58 -41.67
C MET A 1 -15.85 -1.45 -42.29
N ALA A 2 -15.74 -1.91 -43.54
CA ALA A 2 -16.75 -2.82 -44.14
C ALA A 2 -17.06 -4.07 -43.30
N THR A 3 -16.04 -4.72 -42.72
CA THR A 3 -16.18 -5.83 -41.77
C THR A 3 -16.92 -5.49 -40.47
N VAL A 4 -16.89 -4.21 -40.06
CA VAL A 4 -17.62 -3.70 -38.88
C VAL A 4 -19.08 -3.40 -39.24
N ALA A 5 -19.35 -2.96 -40.48
CA ALA A 5 -20.71 -2.69 -40.96
C ALA A 5 -21.60 -3.94 -40.98
N GLY A 6 -20.99 -5.10 -41.28
CA GLY A 6 -21.66 -6.41 -41.26
C GLY A 6 -21.65 -7.12 -39.89
N SER A 7 -21.17 -6.48 -38.82
CA SER A 7 -21.16 -7.09 -37.48
C SER A 7 -22.32 -6.59 -36.62
N SER A 8 -22.73 -7.40 -35.63
CA SER A 8 -23.80 -7.10 -34.68
C SER A 8 -23.58 -5.80 -33.89
N PHE A 9 -22.34 -5.30 -33.81
CA PHE A 9 -22.05 -3.99 -33.23
C PHE A 9 -22.83 -2.86 -33.92
N VAL A 10 -23.03 -2.91 -35.24
CA VAL A 10 -23.80 -1.87 -35.94
C VAL A 10 -25.31 -1.99 -35.68
N ASP A 11 -25.82 -3.17 -35.40
CA ASP A 11 -27.22 -3.34 -34.99
C ASP A 11 -27.45 -2.81 -33.56
N ILE A 12 -26.54 -3.10 -32.63
CA ILE A 12 -26.51 -2.54 -31.27
C ILE A 12 -26.37 -1.00 -31.32
N LEU A 13 -25.52 -0.48 -32.21
CA LEU A 13 -25.31 0.97 -32.42
C LEU A 13 -26.59 1.64 -32.94
N ILE A 14 -27.31 1.01 -33.87
CA ILE A 14 -28.56 1.52 -34.41
C ILE A 14 -29.69 1.42 -33.37
N GLN A 15 -29.76 0.33 -32.59
CA GLN A 15 -30.70 0.20 -31.47
C GLN A 15 -30.50 1.30 -30.42
N SER A 16 -29.26 1.53 -29.98
CA SER A 16 -28.89 2.65 -29.10
C SER A 16 -29.32 4.00 -29.71
N LEU A 17 -29.02 4.23 -30.99
CA LEU A 17 -29.44 5.46 -31.69
C LEU A 17 -30.95 5.60 -31.88
N MET A 18 -31.75 4.55 -31.71
CA MET A 18 -33.23 4.64 -31.71
C MET A 18 -33.81 4.77 -30.30
N LEU A 19 -33.20 4.16 -29.29
CA LEU A 19 -33.82 3.99 -27.97
C LEU A 19 -33.20 4.86 -26.87
N ASP A 20 -31.88 5.08 -26.89
CA ASP A 20 -31.18 5.71 -25.76
C ASP A 20 -31.38 7.23 -25.71
N THR A 21 -31.52 7.74 -24.49
CA THR A 21 -31.80 9.14 -24.17
C THR A 21 -30.56 9.95 -23.77
N GLY A 22 -29.41 9.32 -23.55
CA GLY A 22 -28.12 10.01 -23.36
C GLY A 22 -27.78 10.90 -24.56
N ASN A 23 -27.60 12.20 -24.32
CA ASN A 23 -27.35 13.21 -25.34
C ASN A 23 -25.92 13.12 -25.89
N GLN A 24 -24.95 12.89 -25.02
CA GLN A 24 -23.54 12.75 -25.39
C GLN A 24 -23.28 11.38 -26.02
N LEU A 25 -23.88 10.32 -25.46
CA LEU A 25 -23.90 8.98 -26.04
C LEU A 25 -24.49 8.97 -27.46
N PHE A 26 -25.64 9.63 -27.67
CA PHE A 26 -26.24 9.76 -29.00
C PHE A 26 -25.29 10.46 -29.98
N SER A 27 -24.59 11.53 -29.57
CA SER A 27 -23.60 12.19 -30.42
C SER A 27 -22.43 11.28 -30.80
N ILE A 28 -21.85 10.58 -29.82
CA ILE A 28 -20.74 9.65 -30.02
C ILE A 28 -21.16 8.51 -30.96
N ASN A 29 -22.34 7.93 -30.73
CA ASN A 29 -22.85 6.84 -31.57
C ASN A 29 -23.19 7.30 -32.98
N LEU A 30 -23.72 8.52 -33.15
CA LEU A 30 -23.98 9.11 -34.47
C LEU A 30 -22.66 9.40 -35.21
N ARG A 31 -21.62 9.82 -34.47
CA ARG A 31 -20.26 10.01 -35.00
C ARG A 31 -19.60 8.70 -35.43
N LEU A 32 -19.83 7.60 -34.71
CA LEU A 32 -19.38 6.25 -35.07
C LEU A 32 -20.10 5.74 -36.32
N LEU A 33 -21.43 5.89 -36.40
CA LEU A 33 -22.22 5.54 -37.58
C LEU A 33 -21.74 6.33 -38.82
N LEU A 34 -21.50 7.64 -38.67
CA LEU A 34 -20.90 8.50 -39.71
C LEU A 34 -19.49 8.07 -40.12
N ALA A 35 -18.72 7.41 -39.25
CA ALA A 35 -17.41 6.87 -39.60
C ALA A 35 -17.50 5.54 -40.38
N VAL A 36 -18.58 4.77 -40.21
CA VAL A 36 -18.82 3.51 -40.92
C VAL A 36 -19.46 3.73 -42.29
N LEU A 37 -20.42 4.65 -42.39
CA LEU A 37 -21.31 4.81 -43.55
C LEU A 37 -20.57 4.95 -44.91
N PRO A 38 -19.52 5.78 -45.06
CA PRO A 38 -18.80 5.93 -46.35
C PRO A 38 -18.14 4.65 -46.87
N TYR A 39 -17.82 3.69 -45.99
CA TYR A 39 -17.07 2.48 -46.34
C TYR A 39 -17.95 1.25 -46.55
N ALA A 40 -19.27 1.37 -46.34
CA ALA A 40 -20.20 0.24 -46.40
C ALA A 40 -21.67 0.62 -46.73
N PRO A 41 -21.94 1.55 -47.66
CA PRO A 41 -23.32 1.98 -47.95
C PRO A 41 -24.20 0.82 -48.44
N LEU A 42 -23.67 -0.12 -49.23
CA LEU A 42 -24.40 -1.33 -49.63
C LEU A 42 -24.88 -2.16 -48.42
N VAL A 43 -24.02 -2.37 -47.42
CA VAL A 43 -24.35 -3.15 -46.20
C VAL A 43 -25.37 -2.41 -45.31
N LEU A 44 -25.39 -1.08 -45.37
CA LEU A 44 -26.35 -0.25 -44.64
C LEU A 44 -27.67 -0.02 -45.39
N THR A 45 -27.72 -0.23 -46.71
CA THR A 45 -28.93 -0.08 -47.54
C THR A 45 -30.16 -0.83 -47.00
N PRO A 46 -30.08 -2.12 -46.59
CA PRO A 46 -31.23 -2.80 -45.96
C PRO A 46 -31.63 -2.20 -44.59
N LYS A 47 -30.72 -1.51 -43.90
CA LYS A 47 -30.96 -0.87 -42.59
C LYS A 47 -31.48 0.58 -42.73
N VAL A 48 -31.59 1.14 -43.94
CA VAL A 48 -32.04 2.52 -44.19
C VAL A 48 -33.38 2.90 -43.54
N PRO A 49 -34.41 2.03 -43.46
CA PRO A 49 -35.63 2.36 -42.71
C PRO A 49 -35.38 2.66 -41.22
N LEU A 50 -34.42 1.97 -40.59
CA LEU A 50 -33.98 2.25 -39.22
C LEU A 50 -33.13 3.52 -39.14
N LEU A 51 -32.24 3.73 -40.12
CA LEU A 51 -31.45 4.97 -40.22
C LEU A 51 -32.32 6.22 -40.45
N ALA A 52 -33.50 6.06 -41.08
CA ALA A 52 -34.50 7.11 -41.19
C ALA A 52 -35.16 7.43 -39.83
N ILE A 53 -35.44 6.42 -39.00
CA ILE A 53 -35.93 6.63 -37.61
C ILE A 53 -34.86 7.38 -36.79
N VAL A 54 -33.58 7.00 -36.90
CA VAL A 54 -32.45 7.74 -36.32
C VAL A 54 -32.35 9.17 -36.86
N LEU A 55 -32.62 9.39 -38.15
CA LEU A 55 -32.66 10.74 -38.77
C LEU A 55 -33.79 11.59 -38.19
N GLY A 56 -34.98 11.02 -37.98
CA GLY A 56 -36.10 11.68 -37.30
C GLY A 56 -35.76 12.09 -35.86
N ARG A 57 -35.05 11.21 -35.12
CA ARG A 57 -34.51 11.54 -33.80
C ARG A 57 -33.45 12.66 -33.88
N ALA A 58 -32.48 12.58 -34.79
CA ALA A 58 -31.42 13.59 -34.94
C ALA A 58 -31.96 14.99 -35.32
N ILE A 59 -32.94 15.07 -36.23
CA ILE A 59 -33.66 16.31 -36.58
C ILE A 59 -34.43 16.86 -35.39
N SER A 60 -35.01 15.98 -34.56
CA SER A 60 -35.74 16.39 -33.36
C SER A 60 -34.78 16.93 -32.28
N TRP A 61 -33.66 16.23 -32.07
CA TRP A 61 -32.64 16.49 -31.06
C TRP A 61 -31.78 17.74 -31.31
N ARG A 62 -31.49 18.08 -32.58
CA ARG A 62 -30.55 19.13 -33.05
C ARG A 62 -30.52 20.43 -32.22
N ASP A 63 -31.69 20.93 -31.82
CA ASP A 63 -31.88 22.15 -31.02
C ASP A 63 -32.64 21.90 -29.70
N ARG A 64 -33.02 20.65 -29.43
CA ARG A 64 -33.92 20.28 -28.34
C ARG A 64 -33.46 18.95 -27.74
N PRO A 65 -32.55 18.97 -26.74
CA PRO A 65 -31.92 17.76 -26.21
C PRO A 65 -32.94 16.77 -25.66
N PHE A 66 -32.53 15.50 -25.58
CA PHE A 66 -33.37 14.44 -25.06
C PHE A 66 -33.62 14.61 -23.56
N ILE A 67 -34.83 14.24 -23.15
CA ILE A 67 -35.24 14.08 -21.75
C ILE A 67 -35.78 12.66 -21.54
N ASP A 68 -35.46 12.07 -20.39
CA ASP A 68 -35.93 10.75 -19.97
C ASP A 68 -37.46 10.69 -19.84
N HIS A 69 -38.07 9.59 -20.27
CA HIS A 69 -39.54 9.41 -20.30
C HIS A 69 -40.22 9.58 -18.92
N THR A 70 -39.48 9.41 -17.82
CA THR A 70 -39.92 9.61 -16.43
C THR A 70 -40.06 11.08 -16.03
N SER A 71 -39.41 11.99 -16.75
CA SER A 71 -39.43 13.42 -16.46
C SER A 71 -40.69 14.11 -17.03
N PRO A 72 -41.16 15.20 -16.41
CA PRO A 72 -42.30 15.95 -16.91
C PRO A 72 -41.98 16.58 -18.28
N PRO A 73 -42.94 16.62 -19.23
CA PRO A 73 -42.73 17.25 -20.53
C PRO A 73 -42.43 18.76 -20.35
N ARG A 74 -41.40 19.23 -21.05
CA ARG A 74 -40.95 20.63 -21.05
C ARG A 74 -40.79 21.11 -22.49
N ASP A 75 -41.22 22.33 -22.78
CA ASP A 75 -40.88 22.96 -24.06
C ASP A 75 -39.36 23.20 -24.14
N GLY A 76 -38.82 23.21 -25.36
CA GLY A 76 -37.38 23.22 -25.62
C GLY A 76 -36.68 21.86 -25.60
N PHE A 77 -37.37 20.76 -25.28
CA PHE A 77 -36.78 19.41 -25.20
C PHE A 77 -37.47 18.40 -26.16
N THR A 78 -36.85 17.23 -26.32
CA THR A 78 -37.37 16.10 -27.10
C THR A 78 -37.56 14.89 -26.19
N ARG A 79 -38.79 14.35 -26.11
CA ARG A 79 -39.06 13.05 -25.47
C ARG A 79 -38.66 11.92 -26.42
N THR A 80 -38.18 10.81 -25.88
CA THR A 80 -38.13 9.53 -26.60
C THR A 80 -39.14 8.59 -25.95
N GLU A 81 -39.92 7.89 -26.75
CA GLU A 81 -40.90 6.92 -26.23
C GLU A 81 -40.20 5.64 -25.77
N LEU A 82 -40.83 4.91 -24.84
CA LEU A 82 -40.26 3.68 -24.30
C LEU A 82 -40.15 2.59 -25.39
N PRO A 83 -39.12 1.72 -25.33
CA PRO A 83 -38.99 0.59 -26.25
C PRO A 83 -40.21 -0.34 -26.18
N GLU A 84 -40.50 -0.99 -27.31
CA GLU A 84 -41.46 -2.09 -27.35
C GLU A 84 -41.01 -3.22 -26.37
N PRO A 85 -41.88 -3.75 -25.49
CA PRO A 85 -41.47 -4.69 -24.45
C PRO A 85 -40.78 -5.98 -24.94
N SER A 86 -40.95 -6.34 -26.21
CA SER A 86 -40.28 -7.50 -26.82
C SER A 86 -38.79 -7.30 -27.14
N LEU A 87 -38.24 -6.08 -26.96
CA LEU A 87 -36.84 -5.76 -27.29
C LEU A 87 -35.85 -5.96 -26.13
N ASP A 88 -36.33 -6.05 -24.89
CA ASP A 88 -35.52 -6.17 -23.65
C ASP A 88 -34.34 -5.17 -23.56
N TRP A 89 -34.52 -3.96 -24.11
CA TRP A 89 -33.45 -2.96 -24.19
C TRP A 89 -33.40 -2.07 -22.94
N GLN A 90 -32.23 -2.05 -22.28
CA GLN A 90 -31.97 -1.18 -21.14
C GLN A 90 -31.57 0.23 -21.62
N VAL A 91 -32.56 1.13 -21.68
CA VAL A 91 -32.41 2.53 -22.13
C VAL A 91 -31.37 3.28 -21.29
N ALA A 92 -30.32 3.81 -21.93
CA ALA A 92 -29.36 4.69 -21.29
C ALA A 92 -29.98 6.08 -21.03
N GLN A 93 -30.18 6.41 -19.75
CA GLN A 93 -30.87 7.62 -19.28
C GLN A 93 -29.95 8.85 -19.28
N SER A 94 -30.46 10.00 -19.73
CA SER A 94 -29.74 11.28 -19.71
C SER A 94 -29.42 11.76 -18.29
N ALA A 95 -30.23 11.38 -17.28
CA ALA A 95 -29.96 11.69 -15.88
C ALA A 95 -28.73 10.95 -15.28
N VAL A 96 -28.22 9.91 -15.97
CA VAL A 96 -27.06 9.11 -15.54
C VAL A 96 -25.83 9.40 -16.43
N GLU A 97 -25.96 10.30 -17.41
CA GLU A 97 -24.90 10.63 -18.35
C GLU A 97 -23.80 11.48 -17.68
N MET A 98 -22.54 11.05 -17.84
CA MET A 98 -21.37 11.77 -17.33
C MET A 98 -21.02 12.92 -18.27
N ASP A 99 -20.80 14.12 -17.73
CA ASP A 99 -20.55 15.31 -18.54
C ASP A 99 -19.13 15.34 -19.14
N LEU A 100 -19.05 15.25 -20.48
CA LEU A 100 -17.83 15.31 -21.28
C LEU A 100 -17.84 16.54 -22.21
N GLU A 101 -16.72 17.26 -22.26
CA GLU A 101 -16.51 18.31 -23.27
C GLU A 101 -16.38 17.70 -24.68
N LEU A 102 -17.49 17.67 -25.42
CA LEU A 102 -17.53 17.16 -26.79
C LEU A 102 -16.81 18.11 -27.78
N PRO A 103 -15.93 17.59 -28.66
CA PRO A 103 -15.31 18.37 -29.73
C PRO A 103 -16.34 19.06 -30.63
N GLU A 104 -15.97 20.19 -31.25
CA GLU A 104 -16.87 21.02 -32.07
C GLU A 104 -17.64 20.22 -33.15
N HIS A 105 -16.97 19.26 -33.80
CA HIS A 105 -17.57 18.41 -34.83
C HIS A 105 -18.52 17.33 -34.28
N MET A 106 -18.58 17.15 -32.96
CA MET A 106 -19.51 16.30 -32.22
C MET A 106 -20.55 17.11 -31.43
N LYS A 107 -20.63 18.44 -31.57
CA LYS A 107 -21.72 19.22 -30.96
C LYS A 107 -23.05 18.94 -31.69
N PRO A 108 -24.21 18.92 -30.99
CA PRO A 108 -25.47 18.40 -31.52
C PRO A 108 -25.87 18.95 -32.90
N ARG A 109 -25.81 20.28 -33.07
CA ARG A 109 -26.09 20.95 -34.34
C ARG A 109 -25.21 20.44 -35.49
N ARG A 110 -23.89 20.34 -35.27
CA ARG A 110 -22.93 19.98 -36.32
C ARG A 110 -22.97 18.50 -36.65
N ILE A 111 -23.08 17.62 -35.67
CA ILE A 111 -23.12 16.17 -35.93
C ILE A 111 -24.44 15.74 -36.60
N ALA A 112 -25.58 16.34 -36.22
CA ALA A 112 -26.85 16.12 -36.90
C ALA A 112 -26.82 16.65 -38.35
N GLN A 113 -26.23 17.83 -38.59
CA GLN A 113 -26.04 18.35 -39.95
C GLN A 113 -25.17 17.40 -40.80
N LEU A 114 -24.07 16.89 -40.26
CA LEU A 114 -23.20 15.93 -40.97
C LEU A 114 -23.95 14.61 -41.28
N PHE A 115 -24.82 14.14 -40.38
CA PHE A 115 -25.65 12.97 -40.63
C PHE A 115 -26.70 13.21 -41.71
N ILE A 116 -27.35 14.38 -41.71
CA ILE A 116 -28.29 14.80 -42.77
C ILE A 116 -27.58 14.88 -44.13
N ILE A 117 -26.37 15.45 -44.19
CA ILE A 117 -25.55 15.50 -45.40
C ILE A 117 -25.22 14.09 -45.91
N ALA A 118 -24.78 13.18 -45.03
CA ALA A 118 -24.45 11.80 -45.42
C ALA A 118 -25.68 11.00 -45.86
N MET A 119 -26.81 11.11 -45.14
CA MET A 119 -28.06 10.44 -45.49
C MET A 119 -28.66 10.96 -46.81
N TYR A 120 -28.58 12.26 -47.08
CA TYR A 120 -29.04 12.85 -48.34
C TYR A 120 -28.08 12.61 -49.52
N GLY A 121 -26.77 12.48 -49.28
CA GLY A 121 -25.84 11.98 -50.30
C GLY A 121 -26.06 10.49 -50.64
N ALA A 122 -26.47 9.69 -49.65
CA ALA A 122 -26.65 8.25 -49.81
C ALA A 122 -28.03 7.83 -50.34
N TRP A 123 -29.12 8.26 -49.69
CA TRP A 123 -30.49 7.83 -50.01
C TRP A 123 -31.50 9.00 -49.96
N PRO A 124 -31.32 10.05 -50.78
CA PRO A 124 -32.16 11.25 -50.73
C PRO A 124 -33.64 10.96 -51.00
N SER A 125 -33.96 9.98 -51.85
CA SER A 125 -35.36 9.62 -52.15
C SER A 125 -36.05 9.00 -50.94
N ASN A 126 -35.31 8.25 -50.11
CA ASN A 126 -35.78 7.76 -48.82
C ASN A 126 -35.82 8.85 -47.74
N VAL A 127 -34.83 9.75 -47.70
CA VAL A 127 -34.82 10.91 -46.78
C VAL A 127 -36.06 11.79 -47.00
N ILE A 128 -36.31 12.22 -48.24
CA ILE A 128 -37.45 13.09 -48.57
C ILE A 128 -38.78 12.36 -48.33
N ALA A 129 -38.89 11.07 -48.68
CA ALA A 129 -40.10 10.30 -48.44
C ALA A 129 -40.43 10.17 -46.94
N PHE A 130 -39.45 9.81 -46.11
CA PHE A 130 -39.61 9.69 -44.66
C PHE A 130 -39.96 11.03 -44.00
N VAL A 131 -39.27 12.11 -44.38
CA VAL A 131 -39.47 13.42 -43.73
C VAL A 131 -40.81 14.04 -44.10
N ARG A 132 -41.32 13.78 -45.32
CA ARG A 132 -42.64 14.25 -45.77
C ARG A 132 -43.78 13.52 -45.04
N ASP A 133 -43.66 12.21 -44.87
CA ASP A 133 -44.64 11.38 -44.14
C ASP A 133 -43.94 10.18 -43.50
N PRO A 134 -43.55 10.29 -42.21
CA PRO A 134 -42.80 9.24 -41.54
C PRO A 134 -43.65 8.00 -41.28
N VAL A 135 -44.95 8.17 -41.04
CA VAL A 135 -45.86 7.07 -40.70
C VAL A 135 -46.11 6.19 -41.92
N SER A 136 -46.46 6.78 -43.06
CA SER A 136 -46.66 6.03 -44.31
C SER A 136 -45.35 5.43 -44.83
N TYR A 137 -44.22 6.13 -44.66
CA TYR A 137 -42.91 5.57 -45.00
C TYR A 137 -42.58 4.32 -44.14
N ILE A 138 -42.69 4.40 -42.82
CA ILE A 138 -42.39 3.28 -41.91
C ILE A 138 -43.31 2.08 -42.18
N ARG A 139 -44.63 2.32 -42.34
CA ARG A 139 -45.60 1.29 -42.72
C ARG A 139 -45.26 0.66 -44.08
N GLY A 140 -44.96 1.48 -45.09
CA GLY A 140 -44.58 1.04 -46.44
C GLY A 140 -43.22 0.34 -46.56
N LYS A 141 -42.38 0.41 -45.50
CA LYS A 141 -41.11 -0.32 -45.37
C LYS A 141 -41.20 -1.53 -44.43
N SER A 142 -42.41 -1.85 -43.93
CA SER A 142 -42.69 -2.96 -43.00
C SER A 142 -41.71 -3.06 -41.82
N VAL A 143 -41.37 -1.92 -41.22
CA VAL A 143 -40.49 -1.89 -40.03
C VAL A 143 -41.26 -2.44 -38.82
N THR A 144 -40.63 -3.32 -38.04
CA THR A 144 -41.17 -3.81 -36.77
C THR A 144 -41.44 -2.66 -35.79
N PRO A 145 -42.42 -2.77 -34.87
CA PRO A 145 -42.54 -1.84 -33.76
C PRO A 145 -41.23 -1.71 -32.98
N ILE A 146 -40.83 -0.49 -32.65
CA ILE A 146 -39.59 -0.18 -31.91
C ILE A 146 -39.91 0.49 -30.58
N TYR A 147 -40.99 1.27 -30.53
CA TYR A 147 -41.52 1.89 -29.32
C TYR A 147 -42.86 1.27 -28.95
N ALA A 148 -43.19 1.26 -27.66
CA ALA A 148 -44.46 0.78 -27.09
C ALA A 148 -45.68 1.67 -27.44
N VAL A 149 -45.60 2.45 -28.52
CA VAL A 149 -46.52 3.52 -28.90
C VAL A 149 -46.57 3.62 -30.43
N ASP A 150 -47.78 3.76 -30.99
CA ASP A 150 -47.99 3.89 -32.44
C ASP A 150 -47.16 5.03 -33.06
N TRP A 151 -46.61 4.79 -34.25
CA TRP A 151 -45.81 5.76 -35.01
C TRP A 151 -46.47 7.13 -35.24
N GLU A 152 -47.82 7.19 -35.25
CA GLU A 152 -48.61 8.42 -35.35
C GLU A 152 -48.48 9.36 -34.13
N LYS A 153 -48.04 8.83 -32.99
CA LYS A 153 -47.83 9.57 -31.74
C LYS A 153 -46.37 9.97 -31.54
N VAL A 154 -45.42 9.27 -32.19
CA VAL A 154 -43.97 9.51 -32.09
C VAL A 154 -43.57 10.84 -32.75
N TRP A 155 -44.16 11.16 -33.91
CA TRP A 155 -44.00 12.46 -34.56
C TRP A 155 -45.35 12.99 -35.03
N THR A 156 -45.75 14.16 -34.54
CA THR A 156 -46.90 14.88 -35.07
C THR A 156 -46.68 15.28 -36.54
N PRO A 157 -47.71 15.20 -37.41
CA PRO A 157 -47.56 15.46 -38.85
C PRO A 157 -46.85 16.77 -39.18
N GLY A 158 -45.96 16.73 -40.18
CA GLY A 158 -45.22 17.89 -40.68
C GLY A 158 -44.02 18.35 -39.83
N VAL A 159 -43.90 17.98 -38.54
CA VAL A 159 -42.84 18.52 -37.67
C VAL A 159 -41.41 18.19 -38.14
N LEU A 160 -41.20 17.02 -38.74
CA LEU A 160 -39.89 16.69 -39.35
C LEU A 160 -39.61 17.54 -40.58
N ALA A 161 -40.62 17.79 -41.43
CA ALA A 161 -40.49 18.64 -42.61
C ALA A 161 -40.15 20.09 -42.22
N THR A 162 -40.91 20.71 -41.30
CA THR A 162 -40.66 22.09 -40.84
C THR A 162 -39.27 22.27 -40.21
N ARG A 163 -38.69 21.23 -39.59
CA ARG A 163 -37.34 21.29 -39.02
C ARG A 163 -36.23 21.06 -40.04
N LEU A 164 -36.49 20.31 -41.12
CA LEU A 164 -35.50 19.96 -42.15
C LEU A 164 -35.51 20.91 -43.36
N GLU A 165 -36.65 21.49 -43.71
CA GLU A 165 -36.79 22.51 -44.76
C GLU A 165 -35.69 23.60 -44.70
N PRO A 166 -35.43 24.27 -43.57
CA PRO A 166 -34.37 25.28 -43.48
C PRO A 166 -32.93 24.73 -43.53
N LEU A 167 -32.73 23.39 -43.52
CA LEU A 167 -31.42 22.78 -43.78
C LEU A 167 -31.25 22.35 -45.23
N ILE A 168 -32.30 21.81 -45.85
CA ILE A 168 -32.26 21.36 -47.25
C ILE A 168 -32.36 22.53 -48.24
N ARG A 169 -32.76 23.73 -47.80
CA ARG A 169 -32.75 24.95 -48.62
C ARG A 169 -31.38 25.24 -49.27
N ASP A 170 -30.30 24.97 -48.57
CA ASP A 170 -28.93 25.21 -49.05
C ASP A 170 -28.39 24.03 -49.89
N PHE A 171 -29.17 22.93 -49.99
CA PHE A 171 -28.75 21.70 -50.66
C PHE A 171 -29.17 21.73 -52.15
N ARG A 172 -28.21 21.43 -53.02
CA ARG A 172 -28.45 21.10 -54.43
C ARG A 172 -29.35 19.87 -54.54
N LEU A 173 -30.33 19.92 -55.45
CA LEU A 173 -31.24 18.81 -55.73
C LEU A 173 -30.44 17.60 -56.24
N HIS A 174 -30.51 16.46 -55.52
CA HIS A 174 -29.73 15.28 -55.88
C HIS A 174 -30.31 14.59 -57.12
N PRO A 175 -29.52 14.26 -58.16
CA PRO A 175 -30.04 13.72 -59.42
C PRO A 175 -30.89 12.44 -59.29
N SER A 176 -30.63 11.58 -58.29
CA SER A 176 -31.43 10.37 -58.08
C SER A 176 -32.89 10.64 -57.77
N LEU A 177 -33.25 11.82 -57.25
CA LEU A 177 -34.65 12.20 -56.98
C LEU A 177 -35.52 12.28 -58.25
N VAL A 178 -34.90 12.42 -59.43
CA VAL A 178 -35.59 12.42 -60.73
C VAL A 178 -35.78 11.00 -61.28
N VAL A 179 -34.97 10.05 -60.82
CA VAL A 179 -34.86 8.70 -61.41
C VAL A 179 -35.44 7.60 -60.50
N PHE A 180 -35.34 7.76 -59.18
CA PHE A 180 -35.66 6.71 -58.21
C PHE A 180 -36.77 7.12 -57.24
N THR A 181 -37.72 6.21 -57.03
CA THR A 181 -38.60 6.23 -55.85
C THR A 181 -37.85 5.74 -54.61
N SER A 182 -38.40 5.96 -53.41
CA SER A 182 -37.83 5.43 -52.18
C SER A 182 -37.69 3.89 -52.16
N THR A 183 -38.51 3.15 -52.90
CA THR A 183 -38.35 1.69 -53.07
C THR A 183 -37.27 1.34 -54.10
N ALA A 184 -37.27 1.98 -55.27
CA ALA A 184 -36.27 1.73 -56.32
C ALA A 184 -34.84 2.08 -55.85
N GLU A 185 -34.68 3.15 -55.06
CA GLU A 185 -33.38 3.60 -54.55
C GLU A 185 -32.71 2.59 -53.59
N LEU A 186 -33.47 1.72 -52.92
CA LEU A 186 -32.90 0.66 -52.08
C LEU A 186 -32.64 -0.65 -52.84
N ALA A 187 -33.14 -0.79 -54.07
CA ALA A 187 -32.95 -1.97 -54.92
C ALA A 187 -31.76 -1.82 -55.89
N ASP A 188 -31.22 -0.61 -56.07
CA ASP A 188 -30.03 -0.37 -56.90
C ASP A 188 -28.74 -0.63 -56.12
N GLU A 189 -28.36 -1.90 -56.02
CA GLU A 189 -27.06 -2.31 -55.46
C GLU A 189 -25.88 -1.82 -56.31
N LYS A 190 -26.08 -1.69 -57.63
CA LYS A 190 -25.04 -1.34 -58.61
C LYS A 190 -24.53 0.09 -58.43
N ARG A 191 -25.36 0.97 -57.87
CA ARG A 191 -24.98 2.31 -57.39
C ARG A 191 -23.68 2.31 -56.58
N TRP A 192 -23.41 1.24 -55.83
CA TRP A 192 -22.30 1.18 -54.86
C TRP A 192 -21.03 0.49 -55.38
N GLU A 193 -21.07 -0.19 -56.53
CA GLU A 193 -19.94 -1.00 -57.06
C GLU A 193 -18.65 -0.20 -57.33
N ARG A 194 -18.75 1.12 -57.52
CA ARG A 194 -17.64 1.98 -57.99
C ARG A 194 -17.39 3.22 -57.13
N ILE A 195 -18.10 3.39 -56.01
CA ILE A 195 -17.99 4.59 -55.17
C ILE A 195 -16.91 4.37 -54.12
N ASP A 196 -15.85 5.18 -54.18
CA ASP A 196 -14.88 5.28 -53.08
C ASP A 196 -15.43 6.08 -51.89
N ALA A 197 -14.95 5.79 -50.68
CA ALA A 197 -15.35 6.46 -49.46
C ALA A 197 -15.01 7.96 -49.44
N ALA A 198 -13.87 8.38 -50.01
CA ALA A 198 -13.53 9.80 -50.11
C ALA A 198 -14.37 10.50 -51.19
N GLU A 199 -14.64 9.83 -52.32
CA GLU A 199 -15.54 10.32 -53.36
C GLU A 199 -16.97 10.50 -52.84
N PHE A 200 -17.48 9.54 -52.05
CA PHE A 200 -18.77 9.63 -51.36
C PHE A 200 -18.85 10.85 -50.43
N ILE A 201 -17.85 11.05 -49.58
CA ILE A 201 -17.80 12.19 -48.66
C ILE A 201 -17.75 13.50 -49.45
N ALA A 202 -16.89 13.60 -50.47
CA ALA A 202 -16.75 14.79 -51.30
C ALA A 202 -18.06 15.14 -52.04
N ARG A 203 -18.71 14.16 -52.68
CA ARG A 203 -20.03 14.35 -53.32
C ARG A 203 -21.08 14.81 -52.31
N SER A 204 -21.16 14.16 -51.15
CA SER A 204 -22.15 14.49 -50.11
C SER A 204 -21.98 15.93 -49.63
N GLN A 205 -20.76 16.37 -49.33
CA GLN A 205 -20.48 17.75 -48.91
C GLN A 205 -20.73 18.77 -50.04
N ALA A 206 -20.39 18.44 -51.28
CA ALA A 206 -20.59 19.33 -52.44
C ALA A 206 -22.06 19.63 -52.75
N LEU A 207 -22.99 18.77 -52.32
CA LEU A 207 -24.43 19.05 -52.40
C LEU A 207 -24.85 20.21 -51.49
N SER A 208 -24.18 20.44 -50.35
CA SER A 208 -24.61 21.40 -49.32
C SER A 208 -24.28 22.87 -49.61
N ASN A 209 -23.70 23.20 -50.78
CA ASN A 209 -23.19 24.53 -51.11
C ASN A 209 -23.63 24.97 -52.52
N SER A 210 -24.58 25.91 -52.65
CA SER A 210 -25.16 26.32 -53.96
C SER A 210 -24.44 27.48 -54.67
N ASP A 211 -24.01 28.51 -53.95
CA ASP A 211 -23.97 29.89 -54.47
C ASP A 211 -22.65 30.33 -55.14
N GLN A 212 -22.28 29.75 -56.29
CA GLN A 212 -21.08 30.22 -57.03
C GLN A 212 -21.17 30.37 -58.56
N GLN A 213 -22.22 29.91 -59.27
CA GLN A 213 -22.21 29.96 -60.76
C GLN A 213 -23.56 30.24 -61.43
N GLY A 214 -23.66 31.41 -62.08
CA GLY A 214 -24.41 31.58 -63.35
C GLY A 214 -25.59 32.56 -63.38
N PHE A 215 -25.46 33.66 -64.13
CA PHE A 215 -26.61 34.37 -64.72
C PHE A 215 -26.24 35.13 -66.01
N THR A 216 -26.48 34.51 -67.18
CA THR A 216 -26.45 35.18 -68.48
C THR A 216 -27.60 34.69 -69.38
N GLY A 217 -28.46 35.61 -69.78
CA GLY A 217 -29.59 35.37 -70.69
C GLY A 217 -30.22 36.70 -71.09
N ALA A 218 -30.50 36.89 -72.37
CA ALA A 218 -30.99 38.16 -72.91
C ALA A 218 -32.33 37.95 -73.63
N GLY A 219 -33.28 38.85 -73.39
CA GLY A 219 -34.50 39.03 -74.19
C GLY A 219 -34.49 40.43 -74.79
N LEU A 220 -34.65 40.55 -76.11
CA LEU A 220 -34.51 41.83 -76.81
C LEU A 220 -35.31 41.85 -78.14
N PHE A 221 -36.64 41.85 -78.03
CA PHE A 221 -37.54 42.26 -79.10
C PHE A 221 -38.83 42.82 -78.50
N GLU A 222 -39.22 44.02 -78.92
CA GLU A 222 -40.63 44.42 -78.97
C GLU A 222 -40.85 45.43 -80.11
N GLN A 223 -42.11 45.48 -80.56
CA GLN A 223 -42.67 46.22 -81.68
C GLN A 223 -43.20 47.60 -81.20
N ASP A 224 -43.89 48.46 -81.95
CA ASP A 224 -44.06 48.70 -83.41
C ASP A 224 -44.30 50.21 -83.59
N GLU A 225 -44.46 50.70 -84.83
CA GLU A 225 -45.59 51.58 -85.20
C GLU A 225 -45.53 52.03 -86.67
N GLN A 226 -46.65 51.84 -87.37
CA GLN A 226 -46.89 52.33 -88.72
C GLN A 226 -48.16 53.19 -88.74
N SER A 227 -48.16 54.28 -89.49
CA SER A 227 -49.39 54.98 -89.91
C SER A 227 -49.21 55.57 -91.30
N ALA A 228 -50.25 55.47 -92.12
CA ALA A 228 -50.23 55.76 -93.57
C ALA A 228 -50.80 57.16 -93.88
N PRO A 229 -50.53 57.74 -95.08
CA PRO A 229 -50.89 59.12 -95.41
C PRO A 229 -52.23 59.26 -96.17
N PRO A 230 -52.88 60.44 -96.12
CA PRO A 230 -53.92 60.84 -97.06
C PRO A 230 -53.36 61.52 -98.32
N GLN A 231 -54.12 61.52 -99.42
CA GLN A 231 -53.78 62.19 -100.69
C GLN A 231 -54.62 63.46 -100.92
N VAL A 232 -54.11 64.41 -101.73
CA VAL A 232 -54.85 65.55 -102.32
C VAL A 232 -54.26 65.90 -103.70
N ASP A 233 -55.07 66.50 -104.58
CA ASP A 233 -54.95 66.46 -106.05
C ASP A 233 -53.99 67.45 -106.77
N SER A 234 -53.96 67.28 -108.10
CA SER A 234 -52.98 67.80 -109.04
C SER A 234 -53.18 69.24 -109.52
N ALA A 235 -52.43 70.18 -108.93
CA ALA A 235 -51.84 71.32 -109.65
C ALA A 235 -50.64 71.88 -108.87
N SER A 236 -50.84 72.10 -107.56
CA SER A 236 -49.77 72.39 -106.58
C SER A 236 -48.80 71.20 -106.37
N ALA A 237 -49.18 70.02 -106.87
CA ALA A 237 -48.53 68.74 -106.62
C ALA A 237 -47.02 68.69 -106.88
N ASN A 238 -46.46 69.48 -107.82
CA ASN A 238 -45.01 69.46 -108.05
C ASN A 238 -44.20 70.10 -106.91
N LEU A 239 -44.74 71.15 -106.26
CA LEU A 239 -44.14 71.72 -105.06
C LEU A 239 -44.57 70.95 -103.81
N GLY A 240 -45.86 70.59 -103.72
CA GLY A 240 -46.42 69.80 -102.63
C GLY A 240 -45.73 68.45 -102.43
N ASN A 241 -45.54 67.67 -103.51
CA ASN A 241 -44.86 66.38 -103.45
C ASN A 241 -43.34 66.52 -103.20
N ARG A 242 -42.72 67.64 -103.60
CA ARG A 242 -41.31 67.92 -103.30
C ARG A 242 -41.14 68.21 -101.80
N LEU A 243 -41.96 69.11 -101.25
CA LEU A 243 -42.00 69.41 -99.82
C LEU A 243 -42.41 68.18 -98.99
N ALA A 244 -43.34 67.34 -99.47
CA ALA A 244 -43.72 66.10 -98.79
C ALA A 244 -42.56 65.11 -98.71
N LYS A 245 -41.82 64.89 -99.82
CA LYS A 245 -40.62 64.04 -99.85
C LYS A 245 -39.49 64.60 -98.98
N GLU A 246 -39.32 65.91 -98.95
CA GLU A 246 -38.33 66.59 -98.09
C GLU A 246 -38.70 66.45 -96.60
N ASN A 247 -39.99 66.60 -96.26
CA ASN A 247 -40.49 66.40 -94.90
C ASN A 247 -40.42 64.92 -94.46
N GLU A 248 -40.62 63.98 -95.39
CA GLU A 248 -40.40 62.54 -95.16
C GLU A 248 -38.91 62.22 -94.96
N LEU A 249 -38.02 62.78 -95.77
CA LEU A 249 -36.57 62.64 -95.61
C LEU A 249 -36.10 63.19 -94.25
N LEU A 250 -36.55 64.39 -93.87
CA LEU A 250 -36.26 64.97 -92.56
C LEU A 250 -36.82 64.14 -91.39
N ARG A 251 -37.99 63.50 -91.57
CA ARG A 251 -38.52 62.52 -90.58
C ARG A 251 -37.66 61.26 -90.51
N LEU A 252 -37.16 60.75 -91.64
CA LEU A 252 -36.26 59.60 -91.68
C LEU A 252 -34.89 59.92 -91.06
N GLU A 253 -34.35 61.11 -91.30
CA GLU A 253 -33.12 61.62 -90.66
C GLU A 253 -33.30 61.81 -89.15
N ALA A 254 -34.43 62.38 -88.71
CA ALA A 254 -34.78 62.48 -87.30
C ALA A 254 -34.92 61.10 -86.62
N LYS A 255 -35.55 60.13 -87.31
CA LYS A 255 -35.62 58.72 -86.85
C LYS A 255 -34.24 58.07 -86.78
N PHE A 256 -33.38 58.28 -87.79
CA PHE A 256 -32.02 57.74 -87.85
C PHE A 256 -31.12 58.32 -86.75
N THR A 257 -31.05 59.65 -86.63
CA THR A 257 -30.26 60.32 -85.58
C THR A 257 -30.76 59.98 -84.17
N SER A 258 -32.07 59.83 -83.97
CA SER A 258 -32.65 59.32 -82.72
C SER A 258 -32.23 57.88 -82.42
N ARG A 259 -32.29 56.97 -83.40
CA ARG A 259 -31.84 55.58 -83.27
C ARG A 259 -30.34 55.48 -82.95
N VAL A 260 -29.51 56.26 -83.64
CA VAL A 260 -28.05 56.30 -83.42
C VAL A 260 -27.72 56.87 -82.03
N ARG A 261 -28.38 57.95 -81.58
CA ARG A 261 -28.25 58.46 -80.21
C ARG A 261 -28.65 57.42 -79.16
N ARG A 262 -29.76 56.70 -79.37
CA ARG A 262 -30.21 55.61 -78.49
C ARG A 262 -29.20 54.46 -78.45
N GLN A 263 -28.58 54.12 -79.57
CA GLN A 263 -27.51 53.10 -79.65
C GLN A 263 -26.24 53.54 -78.90
N TYR A 264 -25.81 54.80 -79.02
CA TYR A 264 -24.67 55.31 -78.24
C TYR A 264 -24.97 55.32 -76.74
N LEU A 265 -26.15 55.81 -76.31
CA LEU A 265 -26.56 55.78 -74.91
C LEU A 265 -26.62 54.34 -74.36
N TYR A 266 -27.11 53.38 -75.14
CA TYR A 266 -27.09 51.96 -74.78
C TYR A 266 -25.66 51.42 -74.63
N HIS A 267 -24.75 51.72 -75.56
CA HIS A 267 -23.35 51.28 -75.48
C HIS A 267 -22.60 51.90 -74.31
N ILE A 268 -22.82 53.19 -74.02
CA ILE A 268 -22.25 53.90 -72.86
C ILE A 268 -22.82 53.31 -71.56
N GLY A 269 -24.13 53.13 -71.46
CA GLY A 269 -24.77 52.50 -70.30
C GLY A 269 -24.31 51.06 -70.07
N ARG A 270 -24.08 50.29 -71.15
CA ARG A 270 -23.48 48.96 -71.08
C ARG A 270 -22.04 49.01 -70.57
N LEU A 271 -21.19 49.89 -71.13
CA LEU A 271 -19.80 50.06 -70.72
C LEU A 271 -19.67 50.50 -69.26
N HIS A 272 -20.49 51.45 -68.82
CA HIS A 272 -20.52 51.88 -67.43
C HIS A 272 -20.99 50.75 -66.50
N LYS A 273 -22.03 50.00 -66.87
CA LYS A 273 -22.51 48.83 -66.11
C LYS A 273 -21.48 47.68 -66.06
N THR A 274 -20.64 47.51 -67.10
CA THR A 274 -19.51 46.56 -67.03
C THR A 274 -18.35 47.08 -66.19
N SER A 275 -18.04 48.38 -66.22
CA SER A 275 -17.00 48.96 -65.35
C SER A 275 -17.42 48.92 -63.87
N LEU A 276 -18.67 49.26 -63.54
CA LEU A 276 -19.16 49.14 -62.16
C LEU A 276 -19.12 47.69 -61.64
N ARG A 277 -19.31 46.70 -62.52
CA ARG A 277 -19.11 45.28 -62.17
C ARG A 277 -17.64 44.97 -61.94
N LEU A 278 -16.76 45.25 -62.90
CA LEU A 278 -15.32 44.98 -62.76
C LEU A 278 -14.73 45.65 -61.50
N ASN A 279 -15.10 46.90 -61.20
CA ASN A 279 -14.67 47.58 -59.98
C ASN A 279 -15.19 46.90 -58.69
N ASN A 280 -16.39 46.31 -58.72
CA ASN A 280 -16.94 45.52 -57.60
C ASN A 280 -16.23 44.17 -57.50
N ASP A 281 -16.05 43.47 -58.61
CA ASP A 281 -15.35 42.18 -58.71
C ASP A 281 -13.89 42.33 -58.23
N GLU A 282 -13.21 43.44 -58.57
CA GLU A 282 -11.88 43.80 -58.07
C GLU A 282 -11.87 44.10 -56.56
N ALA A 283 -12.88 44.81 -56.03
CA ALA A 283 -13.00 45.06 -54.60
C ALA A 283 -13.27 43.77 -53.80
N GLU A 284 -14.07 42.85 -54.35
CA GLU A 284 -14.28 41.50 -53.81
C GLU A 284 -12.98 40.69 -53.85
N ILE A 285 -12.24 40.68 -54.97
CA ILE A 285 -10.91 40.05 -55.08
C ILE A 285 -9.94 40.58 -54.03
N HIS A 286 -9.89 41.90 -53.80
CA HIS A 286 -9.07 42.50 -52.75
C HIS A 286 -9.52 42.10 -51.34
N SER A 287 -10.84 41.99 -51.09
CA SER A 287 -11.38 41.50 -49.82
C SER A 287 -11.00 40.03 -49.57
N PHE A 288 -11.19 39.16 -50.56
CA PHE A 288 -10.80 37.75 -50.48
C PHE A 288 -9.29 37.58 -50.34
N ALA A 289 -8.46 38.38 -51.03
CA ALA A 289 -7.01 38.36 -50.86
C ALA A 289 -6.58 38.75 -49.43
N GLY A 290 -7.25 39.74 -48.83
CA GLY A 290 -7.06 40.11 -47.42
C GLY A 290 -7.44 38.97 -46.46
N GLN A 291 -8.62 38.37 -46.65
CA GLN A 291 -9.08 37.22 -45.86
C GLN A 291 -8.15 36.01 -45.99
N ILE A 292 -7.65 35.71 -47.20
CA ILE A 292 -6.70 34.63 -47.45
C ILE A 292 -5.36 34.91 -46.75
N ALA A 293 -4.87 36.15 -46.77
CA ALA A 293 -3.66 36.54 -46.06
C ALA A 293 -3.83 36.40 -44.53
N GLU A 294 -4.96 36.85 -43.98
CA GLU A 294 -5.26 36.72 -42.54
C GLU A 294 -5.39 35.25 -42.12
N LEU A 295 -6.19 34.45 -42.84
CA LEU A 295 -6.34 33.02 -42.57
C LEU A 295 -5.00 32.27 -42.71
N THR A 296 -4.14 32.67 -43.65
CA THR A 296 -2.78 32.10 -43.78
C THR A 296 -1.90 32.48 -42.59
N ALA A 297 -2.00 33.70 -42.09
CA ALA A 297 -1.30 34.13 -40.88
C ALA A 297 -1.78 33.35 -39.65
N GLN A 298 -3.11 33.23 -39.43
CA GLN A 298 -3.71 32.45 -38.35
C GLN A 298 -3.31 30.96 -38.41
N LEU A 299 -3.27 30.37 -39.62
CA LEU A 299 -2.80 28.99 -39.85
C LEU A 299 -1.30 28.85 -39.55
N SER A 300 -0.47 29.85 -39.87
CA SER A 300 0.94 29.86 -39.49
C SER A 300 1.14 29.96 -37.97
N GLN A 301 0.37 30.82 -37.30
CA GLN A 301 0.40 31.00 -35.85
C GLN A 301 0.01 29.71 -35.13
N THR A 302 -1.17 29.15 -35.43
CA THR A 302 -1.66 27.91 -34.82
C THR A 302 -0.72 26.71 -35.07
N ARG A 303 -0.03 26.64 -36.22
CA ARG A 303 1.07 25.69 -36.45
C ARG A 303 2.25 25.90 -35.50
N THR A 304 2.68 27.15 -35.27
CA THR A 304 3.76 27.41 -34.31
C THR A 304 3.35 27.11 -32.88
N GLU A 305 2.13 27.46 -32.47
CA GLU A 305 1.56 27.15 -31.15
C GLU A 305 1.47 25.64 -30.92
N ALA A 306 0.97 24.88 -31.90
CA ALA A 306 0.94 23.42 -31.87
C ALA A 306 2.35 22.81 -31.75
N SER A 307 3.33 23.33 -32.49
CA SER A 307 4.73 22.86 -32.39
C SER A 307 5.34 23.15 -31.01
N GLN A 308 5.05 24.31 -30.41
CA GLN A 308 5.48 24.65 -29.06
C GLN A 308 4.78 23.77 -28.02
N ALA A 309 3.49 23.48 -28.17
CA ALA A 309 2.76 22.55 -27.32
C ALA A 309 3.34 21.13 -27.40
N GLN A 310 3.66 20.65 -28.60
CA GLN A 310 4.32 19.36 -28.80
C GLN A 310 5.73 19.33 -28.17
N GLN A 311 6.52 20.40 -28.30
CA GLN A 311 7.83 20.50 -27.62
C GLN A 311 7.68 20.50 -26.09
N LYS A 312 6.69 21.22 -25.54
CA LYS A 312 6.38 21.21 -24.09
C LYS A 312 5.99 19.80 -23.62
N HIS A 313 5.14 19.10 -24.36
CA HIS A 313 4.73 17.74 -24.06
C HIS A 313 5.90 16.73 -24.16
N VAL A 314 6.79 16.85 -25.15
CA VAL A 314 8.00 16.01 -25.26
C VAL A 314 8.96 16.27 -24.08
N LYS A 315 9.18 17.53 -23.68
CA LYS A 315 9.98 17.87 -22.50
C LYS A 315 9.37 17.29 -21.21
N TRP A 316 8.05 17.39 -21.05
CA TRP A 316 7.32 16.81 -19.91
C TRP A 316 7.36 15.28 -19.90
N GLN A 317 7.22 14.61 -21.04
CA GLN A 317 7.45 13.16 -21.14
C GLN A 317 8.90 12.79 -20.79
N GLY A 318 9.89 13.59 -21.18
CA GLY A 318 11.28 13.42 -20.78
C GLY A 318 11.43 13.42 -19.26
N GLN A 319 10.99 14.50 -18.61
CA GLN A 319 11.01 14.64 -17.15
C GLN A 319 10.24 13.53 -16.42
N LEU A 320 9.12 13.05 -16.99
CA LEU A 320 8.35 11.95 -16.41
C LEU A 320 9.08 10.60 -16.54
N ARG A 321 9.73 10.34 -17.68
CA ARG A 321 10.58 9.15 -17.87
C ARG A 321 11.82 9.18 -16.97
N GLU A 322 12.43 10.35 -16.79
CA GLU A 322 13.56 10.60 -15.90
C GLU A 322 13.19 10.33 -14.43
N LYS A 323 12.06 10.87 -13.94
CA LYS A 323 11.53 10.54 -12.60
C LYS A 323 11.19 9.05 -12.44
N VAL A 324 10.63 8.42 -13.47
CA VAL A 324 10.39 6.97 -13.45
C VAL A 324 11.69 6.17 -13.48
N ALA A 325 12.79 6.70 -14.02
CA ALA A 325 14.11 6.10 -13.94
C ALA A 325 14.72 6.26 -12.54
N SER A 326 14.70 7.46 -11.94
CA SER A 326 15.22 7.67 -10.58
C SER A 326 14.46 6.82 -9.55
N PHE A 327 13.13 6.76 -9.60
CA PHE A 327 12.34 5.89 -8.72
C PHE A 327 12.61 4.39 -8.94
N ARG A 328 13.12 3.97 -10.11
CA ARG A 328 13.56 2.58 -10.34
C ARG A 328 14.96 2.33 -9.78
N GLU A 329 15.86 3.30 -9.88
CA GLU A 329 17.21 3.24 -9.33
C GLU A 329 17.19 3.27 -7.79
N GLU A 330 16.43 4.20 -7.20
CA GLU A 330 16.12 4.24 -5.77
C GLU A 330 15.49 2.91 -5.31
N LYS A 331 14.52 2.35 -6.04
CA LYS A 331 13.94 1.05 -5.72
C LYS A 331 14.98 -0.07 -5.77
N ALA A 332 15.95 -0.01 -6.70
CA ALA A 332 17.03 -0.99 -6.78
C ALA A 332 18.00 -0.88 -5.61
N THR A 333 18.39 0.33 -5.18
CA THR A 333 19.24 0.53 -3.99
C THR A 333 18.53 0.11 -2.71
N TRP A 334 17.26 0.47 -2.51
CA TRP A 334 16.47 -0.03 -1.38
C TRP A 334 16.34 -1.57 -1.39
N GLN A 335 16.30 -2.21 -2.57
CA GLN A 335 16.28 -3.67 -2.68
C GLN A 335 17.63 -4.32 -2.35
N THR A 336 18.77 -3.74 -2.76
CA THR A 336 20.10 -4.26 -2.41
C THR A 336 20.44 -4.01 -0.94
N GLU A 337 20.07 -2.87 -0.36
CA GLU A 337 20.20 -2.61 1.08
C GLU A 337 19.32 -3.56 1.91
N ALA A 338 18.05 -3.76 1.52
CA ALA A 338 17.18 -4.73 2.19
C ALA A 338 17.65 -6.18 2.02
N ALA A 339 18.42 -6.51 0.97
CA ALA A 339 19.10 -7.81 0.86
C ALA A 339 20.32 -7.89 1.79
N ARG A 340 21.15 -6.84 1.84
CA ARG A 340 22.34 -6.74 2.71
C ARG A 340 21.97 -6.87 4.19
N ILE A 341 20.98 -6.09 4.66
CA ILE A 341 20.50 -6.12 6.05
C ILE A 341 19.91 -7.49 6.42
N ARG A 342 19.26 -8.18 5.47
CA ARG A 342 18.77 -9.56 5.70
C ARG A 342 19.93 -10.57 5.82
N ALA A 343 21.01 -10.40 5.05
CA ALA A 343 22.20 -11.22 5.16
C ALA A 343 22.91 -10.98 6.50
N GLU A 344 23.21 -9.73 6.84
CA GLU A 344 23.77 -9.29 8.14
C GLU A 344 22.98 -9.86 9.33
N LEU A 345 21.64 -9.77 9.27
CA LEU A 345 20.74 -10.29 10.31
C LEU A 345 20.68 -11.83 10.34
N SER A 346 20.93 -12.52 9.23
CA SER A 346 21.04 -13.99 9.19
C SER A 346 22.38 -14.47 9.77
N GLU A 347 23.47 -13.75 9.50
CA GLU A 347 24.81 -14.01 10.04
C GLU A 347 24.86 -13.75 11.55
N ALA A 348 24.33 -12.61 12.00
CA ALA A 348 24.19 -12.30 13.43
C ALA A 348 23.36 -13.36 14.18
N ARG A 349 22.30 -13.91 13.56
CA ARG A 349 21.53 -15.02 14.12
C ARG A 349 22.32 -16.33 14.18
N ALA A 350 23.19 -16.59 13.20
CA ALA A 350 24.09 -17.75 13.23
C ALA A 350 25.14 -17.61 14.35
N MET A 351 25.76 -16.44 14.50
CA MET A 351 26.72 -16.16 15.58
C MET A 351 26.06 -16.23 16.98
N VAL A 352 24.83 -15.73 17.14
CA VAL A 352 24.07 -15.91 18.39
C VAL A 352 23.70 -17.37 18.64
N LYS A 353 23.60 -18.21 17.60
CA LYS A 353 23.39 -19.67 17.77
C LYS A 353 24.67 -20.36 18.23
N THR A 354 25.82 -20.12 17.60
CA THR A 354 27.10 -20.74 18.02
C THR A 354 27.49 -20.31 19.43
N GLN A 355 27.36 -19.02 19.77
CA GLN A 355 27.61 -18.52 21.12
C GLN A 355 26.69 -19.13 22.19
N ARG A 356 25.46 -19.53 21.82
CA ARG A 356 24.56 -20.26 22.74
C ARG A 356 24.96 -21.73 22.91
N GLU A 357 25.53 -22.33 21.89
CA GLU A 357 26.05 -23.71 21.90
C GLU A 357 27.33 -23.77 22.74
N GLU A 358 28.28 -22.85 22.50
CA GLU A 358 29.48 -22.62 23.34
C GLU A 358 29.10 -22.37 24.81
N LEU A 359 28.12 -21.50 25.09
CA LEU A 359 27.63 -21.25 26.45
C LEU A 359 26.94 -22.48 27.09
N ALA A 360 26.38 -23.40 26.30
CA ALA A 360 25.83 -24.65 26.82
C ALA A 360 26.95 -25.64 27.18
N GLU A 361 28.00 -25.72 26.36
CA GLU A 361 29.20 -26.52 26.64
C GLU A 361 29.91 -26.02 27.91
N VAL A 362 30.22 -24.71 28.01
CA VAL A 362 30.85 -24.12 29.20
C VAL A 362 29.99 -24.31 30.46
N LYS A 363 28.65 -24.23 30.36
CA LYS A 363 27.76 -24.55 31.50
C LYS A 363 27.83 -26.02 31.90
N ASN A 364 27.90 -26.93 30.93
CA ASN A 364 28.05 -28.37 31.17
C ASN A 364 29.42 -28.69 31.81
N GLU A 365 30.51 -28.05 31.35
CA GLU A 365 31.82 -28.18 31.98
C GLU A 365 31.84 -27.62 33.40
N ARG A 366 31.27 -26.44 33.63
CA ARG A 366 31.11 -25.88 34.98
C ARG A 366 30.33 -26.83 35.89
N PHE A 367 29.26 -27.47 35.39
CA PHE A 367 28.50 -28.46 36.13
C PHE A 367 29.32 -29.72 36.46
N LYS A 368 30.08 -30.27 35.50
CA LYS A 368 31.01 -31.39 35.74
C LYS A 368 32.06 -31.04 36.80
N LEU A 369 32.62 -29.83 36.77
CA LEU A 369 33.61 -29.35 37.75
C LEU A 369 32.96 -29.12 39.13
N GLN A 370 31.74 -28.58 39.19
CA GLN A 370 30.98 -28.38 40.42
C GLN A 370 30.60 -29.72 41.07
N ASN A 371 30.23 -30.73 40.28
CA ASN A 371 29.98 -32.08 40.78
C ASN A 371 31.26 -32.70 41.35
N ARG A 372 32.40 -32.62 40.63
CA ARG A 372 33.71 -33.06 41.14
C ARG A 372 34.12 -32.35 42.44
N LEU A 373 33.80 -31.07 42.59
CA LEU A 373 34.06 -30.30 43.82
C LEU A 373 33.22 -30.84 44.99
N THR A 374 31.93 -31.05 44.79
CA THR A 374 31.03 -31.62 45.81
C THR A 374 31.31 -33.10 46.11
N GLU A 375 31.89 -33.86 45.17
CA GLU A 375 32.44 -35.21 45.40
C GLU A 375 33.78 -35.21 46.15
N ALA A 376 34.54 -34.11 46.10
CA ALA A 376 35.82 -33.95 46.79
C ALA A 376 35.63 -33.42 48.22
N GLU A 377 34.63 -32.57 48.45
CA GLU A 377 34.33 -31.95 49.74
C GLU A 377 34.22 -32.95 50.91
N PRO A 378 33.43 -34.05 50.85
CA PRO A 378 33.37 -35.01 51.95
C PRO A 378 34.68 -35.78 52.13
N LYS A 379 35.47 -35.98 51.06
CA LYS A 379 36.79 -36.63 51.15
C LYS A 379 37.78 -35.74 51.90
N ILE A 380 37.74 -34.42 51.67
CA ILE A 380 38.54 -33.44 52.40
C ILE A 380 38.12 -33.40 53.88
N ARG A 381 36.81 -33.39 54.16
CA ARG A 381 36.29 -33.46 55.55
C ARG A 381 36.79 -34.71 56.27
N HIS A 382 36.70 -35.88 55.64
CA HIS A 382 37.25 -37.13 56.19
C HIS A 382 38.77 -37.09 56.39
N ILE A 383 39.53 -36.44 55.51
CA ILE A 383 40.97 -36.23 55.73
C ILE A 383 41.21 -35.39 56.98
N SER A 384 40.47 -34.29 57.21
CA SER A 384 40.58 -33.51 58.45
C SER A 384 40.10 -34.26 59.71
N ASP A 385 39.12 -35.16 59.57
CA ASP A 385 38.71 -36.08 60.66
C ASP A 385 39.86 -37.04 61.00
N TYR A 386 40.49 -37.65 59.98
CA TYR A 386 41.63 -38.56 60.15
C TYR A 386 42.86 -37.84 60.69
N GLU A 387 43.17 -36.62 60.27
CA GLU A 387 44.23 -35.80 60.86
C GLU A 387 44.00 -35.52 62.34
N THR A 388 42.76 -35.16 62.70
CA THR A 388 42.39 -34.88 64.10
C THR A 388 42.50 -36.15 64.95
N ARG A 389 42.03 -37.29 64.42
CA ARG A 389 42.15 -38.60 65.08
C ARG A 389 43.60 -39.09 65.17
N MET A 390 44.43 -38.78 64.18
CA MET A 390 45.87 -39.06 64.21
C MET A 390 46.61 -38.20 65.24
N LYS A 391 46.25 -36.91 65.37
CA LYS A 391 46.75 -36.02 66.45
C LYS A 391 46.39 -36.59 67.83
N GLN A 392 45.12 -36.94 68.04
CA GLN A 392 44.65 -37.58 69.29
C GLN A 392 45.38 -38.90 69.60
N LEU A 393 45.60 -39.76 68.60
CA LEU A 393 46.33 -41.00 68.78
C LEU A 393 47.80 -40.74 69.16
N THR A 394 48.48 -39.82 68.47
CA THR A 394 49.86 -39.40 68.79
C THR A 394 49.97 -38.78 70.19
N GLU A 395 49.01 -37.96 70.60
CA GLU A 395 48.95 -37.41 71.97
C GLU A 395 48.73 -38.51 73.01
N SER A 396 47.82 -39.46 72.75
CA SER A 396 47.60 -40.61 73.64
C SER A 396 48.85 -41.49 73.74
N GLN A 397 49.56 -41.71 72.62
CA GLN A 397 50.81 -42.46 72.59
C GLN A 397 51.90 -41.74 73.39
N ARG A 398 52.01 -40.40 73.28
CA ARG A 398 52.95 -39.60 74.08
C ARG A 398 52.67 -39.72 75.59
N LEU A 399 51.40 -39.71 75.99
CA LEU A 399 51.00 -39.93 77.39
C LEU A 399 51.33 -41.36 77.86
N TRP A 400 51.08 -42.37 77.02
CA TRP A 400 51.49 -43.76 77.30
C TRP A 400 53.02 -43.91 77.41
N ASP A 401 53.81 -43.24 76.57
CA ASP A 401 55.27 -43.23 76.66
C ASP A 401 55.75 -42.52 77.94
N GLU A 402 55.08 -41.43 78.36
CA GLU A 402 55.31 -40.76 79.65
C GLU A 402 54.93 -41.63 80.86
N ASP A 403 53.82 -42.37 80.81
CA ASP A 403 53.40 -43.32 81.86
C ASP A 403 54.37 -44.52 81.93
N VAL A 404 54.77 -45.08 80.78
CA VAL A 404 55.78 -46.15 80.70
C VAL A 404 57.13 -45.67 81.22
N GLN A 405 57.52 -44.42 80.95
CA GLN A 405 58.75 -43.86 81.50
C GLN A 405 58.64 -43.60 83.01
N ARG A 406 57.49 -43.13 83.51
CA ARG A 406 57.22 -43.04 84.96
C ARG A 406 57.28 -44.42 85.64
N CYS A 407 56.75 -45.47 85.01
CA CYS A 407 56.86 -46.84 85.51
C CYS A 407 58.31 -47.36 85.53
N LYS A 408 59.12 -47.05 84.50
CA LYS A 408 60.57 -47.37 84.50
C LYS A 408 61.33 -46.64 85.61
N ASN A 409 61.06 -45.35 85.81
CA ASN A 409 61.68 -44.56 86.87
C ASN A 409 61.30 -45.13 88.25
N ALA A 410 60.02 -45.41 88.49
CA ALA A 410 59.53 -46.01 89.74
C ALA A 410 60.08 -47.42 89.98
N LEU A 411 60.32 -48.21 88.92
CA LEU A 411 61.02 -49.49 89.02
C LEU A 411 62.47 -49.29 89.49
N GLN A 412 63.20 -48.35 88.89
CA GLN A 412 64.59 -48.02 89.27
C GLN A 412 64.68 -47.49 90.72
N GLU A 413 63.73 -46.66 91.14
CA GLU A 413 63.60 -46.20 92.53
C GLU A 413 63.32 -47.35 93.49
N ALA A 414 62.43 -48.29 93.12
CA ALA A 414 62.13 -49.49 93.91
C ALA A 414 63.31 -50.49 93.95
N GLU A 415 64.10 -50.59 92.89
CA GLU A 415 65.34 -51.38 92.85
C GLU A 415 66.43 -50.75 93.71
N ALA A 416 66.60 -49.42 93.67
CA ALA A 416 67.48 -48.69 94.57
C ALA A 416 67.02 -48.80 96.04
N ALA A 417 65.71 -48.80 96.32
CA ALA A 417 65.18 -49.02 97.65
C ALA A 417 65.45 -50.47 98.14
N LYS A 418 65.28 -51.48 97.27
CA LYS A 418 65.65 -52.87 97.58
C LYS A 418 67.15 -53.02 97.85
N ALA A 419 68.01 -52.33 97.10
CA ALA A 419 69.44 -52.31 97.34
C ALA A 419 69.76 -51.74 98.74
N ARG A 420 69.19 -50.60 99.12
CA ARG A 420 69.33 -50.01 100.47
C ARG A 420 68.81 -50.93 101.58
N VAL A 421 67.70 -51.64 101.35
CA VAL A 421 67.19 -52.64 102.31
C VAL A 421 68.16 -53.82 102.43
N TYR A 422 68.77 -54.28 101.34
CA TYR A 422 69.77 -55.35 101.35
C TYR A 422 71.07 -54.91 102.05
N GLU A 423 71.53 -53.67 101.86
CA GLU A 423 72.63 -53.05 102.61
C GLU A 423 72.32 -52.99 104.12
N LEU A 424 71.13 -52.52 104.49
CA LEU A 424 70.65 -52.51 105.87
C LEU A 424 70.55 -53.92 106.46
N GLU A 425 70.08 -54.91 105.71
CA GLU A 425 70.10 -56.30 106.14
C GLU A 425 71.51 -56.83 106.35
N GLN A 426 72.50 -56.46 105.51
CA GLN A 426 73.89 -56.87 105.73
C GLN A 426 74.48 -56.22 106.99
N MET A 427 74.26 -54.93 107.22
CA MET A 427 74.69 -54.29 108.47
C MET A 427 74.01 -54.91 109.70
N LEU A 428 72.72 -55.26 109.59
CA LEU A 428 71.98 -55.87 110.69
C LEU A 428 72.36 -57.36 110.89
N ARG A 429 72.80 -58.07 109.84
CA ARG A 429 73.47 -59.38 109.96
C ARG A 429 74.84 -59.25 110.65
N ALA A 430 75.66 -58.27 110.27
CA ALA A 430 76.95 -58.01 110.89
C ALA A 430 76.79 -57.69 112.40
N SER A 431 75.91 -56.77 112.77
CA SER A 431 75.64 -56.44 114.18
C SER A 431 75.02 -57.61 114.97
N ARG A 432 74.26 -58.49 114.31
CA ARG A 432 73.81 -59.77 114.90
C ARG A 432 74.95 -60.77 115.09
N GLN A 433 75.96 -60.78 114.22
CA GLN A 433 77.16 -61.60 114.40
C GLN A 433 78.04 -61.05 115.52
N GLU A 434 78.27 -59.73 115.59
CA GLU A 434 78.97 -59.07 116.70
C GLU A 434 78.31 -59.38 118.05
N THR A 435 76.98 -59.31 118.15
CA THR A 435 76.26 -59.63 119.40
C THR A 435 76.25 -61.13 119.72
N ILE A 436 76.28 -62.01 118.72
CA ILE A 436 76.49 -63.45 118.92
C ILE A 436 77.91 -63.71 119.43
N GLU A 437 78.94 -63.09 118.85
CA GLU A 437 80.34 -63.22 119.27
C GLU A 437 80.56 -62.69 120.70
N GLN A 438 79.95 -61.56 121.04
CA GLN A 438 79.88 -61.04 122.43
C GLN A 438 79.22 -62.05 123.39
N SER A 439 78.10 -62.67 122.99
CA SER A 439 77.42 -63.69 123.81
C SER A 439 78.27 -64.97 124.00
N GLN A 440 79.05 -65.35 122.99
CA GLN A 440 79.95 -66.50 123.05
C GLN A 440 81.18 -66.22 123.93
N ALA A 441 81.70 -64.99 123.94
CA ALA A 441 82.77 -64.56 124.83
C ALA A 441 82.36 -64.67 126.31
N ILE A 442 81.12 -64.28 126.65
CA ILE A 442 80.56 -64.39 128.01
C ILE A 442 80.54 -65.85 128.48
N GLY A 443 80.05 -66.78 127.64
CA GLY A 443 79.94 -68.21 127.98
C GLY A 443 81.27 -68.94 128.24
N VAL A 444 82.42 -68.35 127.91
CA VAL A 444 83.75 -68.92 128.21
C VAL A 444 84.22 -68.58 129.62
N LEU A 445 83.76 -67.46 130.20
CA LEU A 445 84.25 -66.93 131.48
C LEU A 445 83.62 -67.63 132.70
N GLU A 446 82.41 -68.18 132.59
CA GLU A 446 81.64 -68.72 133.74
C GLU A 446 82.16 -70.08 134.29
N ARG A 447 83.21 -70.68 133.72
CA ARG A 447 83.62 -72.07 134.04
C ARG A 447 84.81 -72.24 135.00
N LYS A 448 85.41 -71.19 135.56
CA LYS A 448 86.55 -71.33 136.51
C LYS A 448 86.62 -70.23 137.58
N ILE A 449 86.33 -70.60 138.83
CA ILE A 449 87.12 -70.32 140.07
C ILE A 449 86.36 -70.81 141.30
N PRO A 450 87.04 -71.46 142.26
CA PRO A 450 86.69 -71.39 143.68
C PRO A 450 87.72 -70.55 144.46
N ALA A 451 87.21 -69.63 145.29
CA ALA A 451 87.88 -68.98 146.42
C ALA A 451 89.30 -68.39 146.27
N MET A 452 89.38 -67.06 146.17
CA MET A 452 90.02 -66.28 147.24
C MET A 452 89.31 -64.92 147.40
N HIS A 453 89.54 -64.19 148.50
CA HIS A 453 88.85 -62.94 148.83
C HIS A 453 89.82 -61.77 149.02
N GLN A 454 89.27 -60.55 148.91
CA GLN A 454 89.91 -59.23 149.03
C GLN A 454 90.80 -58.82 147.83
N VAL A 455 90.42 -57.73 147.14
CA VAL A 455 91.19 -56.46 146.94
C VAL A 455 90.62 -55.64 145.76
N LYS A 456 90.41 -54.33 146.02
CA LYS A 456 90.31 -53.13 145.14
C LYS A 456 89.81 -53.20 143.66
N ALA A 457 88.77 -52.41 143.43
CA ALA A 457 88.62 -51.27 142.48
C ALA A 457 88.63 -51.46 140.93
N GLU A 458 87.67 -50.74 140.29
CA GLU A 458 87.63 -50.22 138.90
C GLU A 458 87.71 -51.26 137.74
N GLU A 459 86.85 -51.32 136.71
CA GLU A 459 85.58 -50.67 136.28
C GLU A 459 84.93 -51.61 135.19
N LEU A 460 83.76 -51.45 134.53
CA LEU A 460 82.75 -50.40 134.35
C LEU A 460 81.39 -51.00 133.83
N ASP A 461 80.32 -50.20 133.87
CA ASP A 461 79.15 -50.18 132.95
C ASP A 461 77.97 -51.21 133.04
N LYS A 462 76.79 -50.71 132.65
CA LYS A 462 75.45 -51.31 132.37
C LYS A 462 75.08 -52.72 132.90
N SER A 463 74.11 -52.77 133.81
CA SER A 463 72.67 -52.78 133.45
C SER A 463 71.72 -53.08 134.65
N SER A 464 70.47 -52.59 134.61
CA SER A 464 69.32 -53.14 135.37
C SER A 464 68.01 -52.42 135.07
N ALA A 465 66.88 -53.09 135.35
CA ALA A 465 65.49 -52.63 135.32
C ALA A 465 64.68 -53.48 136.34
N PRO A 466 63.40 -53.18 136.66
CA PRO A 466 62.52 -52.06 136.27
C PRO A 466 62.40 -51.04 137.45
N THR A 467 61.38 -50.22 137.73
CA THR A 467 59.95 -50.02 137.31
C THR A 467 59.62 -48.49 137.52
N THR A 468 58.43 -47.88 137.45
CA THR A 468 57.01 -48.27 137.61
C THR A 468 56.06 -47.21 137.00
N THR A 469 54.79 -47.59 136.74
CA THR A 469 53.56 -46.75 136.70
C THR A 469 53.25 -45.73 135.57
N ALA A 470 51.95 -45.67 135.25
CA ALA A 470 51.10 -44.50 134.91
C ALA A 470 50.96 -43.97 133.45
N ALA A 471 50.07 -44.63 132.70
CA ALA A 471 48.75 -44.16 132.21
C ALA A 471 48.56 -42.83 131.38
N PRO A 472 47.49 -42.73 130.53
CA PRO A 472 47.45 -41.79 129.40
C PRO A 472 46.28 -40.78 129.38
N LYS A 473 46.30 -39.85 128.41
CA LYS A 473 45.11 -39.20 127.81
C LYS A 473 45.35 -38.85 126.34
N ASP A 474 44.45 -39.27 125.45
CA ASP A 474 44.15 -38.58 124.18
C ASP A 474 42.85 -39.14 123.60
N LEU A 475 41.81 -38.30 123.49
CA LEU A 475 40.51 -38.65 122.91
C LEU A 475 39.78 -37.42 122.37
N ASP A 476 39.86 -36.30 123.11
CA ASP A 476 39.20 -35.03 122.77
C ASP A 476 39.64 -34.48 121.40
N VAL A 477 40.91 -34.69 121.03
CA VAL A 477 41.49 -34.31 119.72
C VAL A 477 40.74 -34.98 118.55
N TYR A 478 40.29 -36.22 118.73
CA TYR A 478 39.59 -36.98 117.69
C TYR A 478 38.16 -36.49 117.45
N ILE A 479 37.53 -35.90 118.46
CA ILE A 479 36.18 -35.33 118.37
C ILE A 479 36.22 -34.02 117.57
N ALA A 480 37.15 -33.12 117.90
CA ALA A 480 37.34 -31.86 117.18
C ALA A 480 37.64 -32.06 115.68
N LEU A 481 38.42 -33.09 115.34
CA LEU A 481 38.73 -33.43 113.94
C LEU A 481 37.48 -33.88 113.15
N LEU A 482 36.55 -34.59 113.79
CA LEU A 482 35.30 -35.04 113.18
C LEU A 482 34.28 -33.91 113.00
N GLU A 483 34.22 -32.95 113.92
CA GLU A 483 33.40 -31.75 113.75
C GLU A 483 33.93 -30.85 112.62
N GLN A 484 35.26 -30.68 112.54
CA GLN A 484 35.90 -29.94 111.44
C GLN A 484 35.70 -30.61 110.08
N ALA A 485 35.68 -31.95 110.03
CA ALA A 485 35.34 -32.70 108.81
C ALA A 485 33.89 -32.47 108.37
N LYS A 486 32.93 -32.43 109.31
CA LYS A 486 31.52 -32.15 109.02
C LYS A 486 31.27 -30.72 108.52
N GLN A 487 31.87 -29.72 109.16
CA GLN A 487 31.73 -28.33 108.71
C GLN A 487 32.17 -28.18 107.25
N ARG A 488 33.26 -28.87 106.86
CA ARG A 488 33.78 -28.88 105.49
C ARG A 488 32.88 -29.60 104.49
N THR A 489 32.11 -30.64 104.89
CA THR A 489 31.10 -31.24 104.00
C THR A 489 29.91 -30.32 103.80
N ASP A 490 29.43 -29.68 104.87
CA ASP A 490 28.30 -28.75 104.81
C ASP A 490 28.63 -27.50 103.97
N GLU A 491 29.88 -27.04 103.96
CA GLU A 491 30.37 -25.98 103.07
C GLU A 491 30.35 -26.41 101.59
N LEU A 492 30.90 -27.59 101.28
CA LEU A 492 30.92 -28.13 99.92
C LEU A 492 29.52 -28.42 99.36
N GLU A 493 28.55 -28.81 100.20
CA GLU A 493 27.14 -28.94 99.76
C GLU A 493 26.52 -27.58 99.40
N ARG A 494 26.84 -26.51 100.13
CA ARG A 494 26.39 -25.15 99.81
C ARG A 494 27.03 -24.62 98.52
N GLU A 495 28.31 -24.88 98.28
CA GLU A 495 28.97 -24.53 97.01
C GLU A 495 28.34 -25.28 95.82
N ASN A 496 28.07 -26.59 95.97
CA ASN A 496 27.41 -27.38 94.91
C ASN A 496 25.99 -26.87 94.59
N LEU A 497 25.22 -26.44 95.59
CA LEU A 497 23.91 -25.81 95.37
C LEU A 497 24.04 -24.49 94.58
N GLN A 498 24.99 -23.62 94.96
CA GLN A 498 25.24 -22.37 94.22
C GLN A 498 25.72 -22.62 92.78
N LEU A 499 26.53 -23.66 92.54
CA LEU A 499 26.95 -24.04 91.19
C LEU A 499 25.76 -24.57 90.34
N CYS A 500 24.80 -25.28 90.96
CA CYS A 500 23.59 -25.72 90.28
C CYS A 500 22.70 -24.53 89.85
N ASP A 501 22.50 -23.54 90.72
CA ASP A 501 21.73 -22.33 90.39
C ASP A 501 22.40 -21.54 89.25
N ASN A 502 23.73 -21.37 89.30
CA ASN A 502 24.50 -20.72 88.24
C ASN A 502 24.38 -21.44 86.88
N LEU A 503 24.41 -22.79 86.88
CA LEU A 503 24.17 -23.59 85.67
C LEU A 503 22.74 -23.49 85.15
N SER A 504 21.74 -23.24 86.02
CA SER A 504 20.37 -22.98 85.59
C SER A 504 20.24 -21.62 84.89
N GLY A 505 20.85 -20.56 85.44
CA GLY A 505 20.88 -19.22 84.86
C GLY A 505 21.61 -19.17 83.52
N ALA A 506 22.72 -19.93 83.38
CA ALA A 506 23.43 -20.08 82.11
C ALA A 506 22.54 -20.67 81.00
N LYS A 507 21.71 -21.68 81.32
CA LYS A 507 20.76 -22.31 80.37
C LYS A 507 19.57 -21.41 80.00
N GLN A 508 19.19 -20.45 80.85
CA GLN A 508 18.24 -19.40 80.45
C GLN A 508 18.88 -18.37 79.51
N LYS A 509 20.15 -18.01 79.73
CA LYS A 509 20.87 -17.03 78.91
C LYS A 509 21.09 -17.49 77.47
N THR A 510 21.42 -18.75 77.23
CA THR A 510 21.59 -19.26 75.85
C THR A 510 20.28 -19.26 75.05
N ARG A 511 19.15 -19.60 75.69
CA ARG A 511 17.82 -19.58 75.06
C ARG A 511 17.33 -18.21 74.57
N PHE A 512 17.98 -17.12 74.98
CA PHE A 512 17.64 -15.77 74.54
C PHE A 512 18.47 -15.28 73.32
N VAL A 513 19.52 -16.01 72.93
CA VAL A 513 20.44 -15.58 71.86
C VAL A 513 20.05 -16.15 70.49
N ASP A 514 19.48 -17.35 70.43
CA ASP A 514 19.01 -17.99 69.19
C ASP A 514 17.73 -17.34 68.58
N GLY A 515 17.27 -16.20 69.12
CA GLY A 515 15.99 -15.56 68.76
C GLY A 515 16.06 -14.37 67.80
N GLU A 516 17.24 -13.77 67.56
CA GLU A 516 17.36 -12.47 66.86
C GLU A 516 18.37 -12.46 65.67
N MET A 517 18.39 -13.50 64.84
CA MET A 517 19.04 -13.45 63.51
C MET A 517 18.27 -14.19 62.42
N ASP A 518 17.14 -13.64 61.95
CA ASP A 518 16.70 -13.90 60.56
C ASP A 518 15.78 -12.79 60.00
N LYS A 519 16.36 -11.73 59.42
CA LYS A 519 15.66 -10.78 58.54
C LYS A 519 16.58 -10.20 57.46
N SER A 520 16.00 -10.05 56.26
CA SER A 520 16.49 -9.24 55.14
C SER A 520 17.70 -9.77 54.35
N PHE A 521 17.45 -10.70 53.42
CA PHE A 521 18.15 -10.73 52.14
C PHE A 521 17.26 -11.28 51.00
N MET A 522 17.59 -10.93 49.76
CA MET A 522 17.05 -11.45 48.49
C MET A 522 15.57 -11.16 48.14
N PHE A 523 15.36 -10.09 47.38
CA PHE A 523 14.77 -10.20 46.03
C PHE A 523 15.35 -9.08 45.15
N GLY A 524 15.81 -9.39 43.94
CA GLY A 524 16.65 -8.45 43.18
C GLY A 524 17.18 -8.90 41.82
N GLN A 525 16.46 -9.73 41.08
CA GLN A 525 16.51 -9.84 39.61
C GLN A 525 15.27 -10.58 39.09
#